data_AF-A0A0B1T0Y5-F1
#
_entry.id   AF-A0A0B1T0Y5-F1
#
_cell.length_a   1.000
_cell.length_b   1.000
_cell.length_c   1.000
_cell.angle_alpha   90.00
_cell.angle_beta   90.00
_cell.angle_gamma   90.00
#
_symmetry.space_group_name_H-M   'P 1'
#
loop_
_entity.id
_entity.type
_entity.pdbx_description
1 polymer ?
#
loop_
_entity_poly.entity_id
_entity_poly.type
_entity_poly.pdbx_seq_one_letter_code
_entity_poly.pdbx_strand_id
1 'polypeptide(L)'
;TILNFPKNVPIPPCPEGINSKSWTQAFEEATVYLIGTAHFSRESQDDVMKTITATQPDLVMVELCPSRISILSMDEQTLLKEASDLNTQKILTTIKQVV
;
A
#
# COMPACT_ATOMS: atom_id res chain seq x y z
N THR A 1 10.99 -3.93 -6.53
CA THR A 1 12.36 -4.05 -5.98
C THR A 1 12.33 -4.88 -4.72
N ILE A 2 13.29 -5.78 -4.51
CA ILE A 2 13.42 -6.56 -3.28
C ILE A 2 14.50 -5.91 -2.42
N LEU A 3 14.19 -5.70 -1.14
CA LEU A 3 15.00 -4.99 -0.16
C LEU A 3 15.06 -5.80 1.15
N ASN A 4 15.95 -5.39 2.05
CA ASN A 4 15.90 -5.81 3.45
C ASN A 4 15.18 -4.74 4.27
N PHE A 5 14.69 -5.10 5.47
CA PHE A 5 14.11 -4.12 6.37
C PHE A 5 15.13 -3.00 6.71
N PRO A 6 14.71 -1.72 6.63
CA PRO A 6 15.61 -0.59 6.83
C PRO A 6 16.07 -0.46 8.29
N LYS A 7 17.38 -0.38 8.51
CA LYS A 7 17.99 -0.27 9.85
C LYS A 7 17.71 1.06 10.56
N ASN A 8 17.30 2.09 9.83
CA ASN A 8 17.01 3.43 10.34
C ASN A 8 15.52 3.65 10.66
N VAL A 9 14.68 2.62 10.52
CA VAL A 9 13.26 2.67 10.88
C VAL A 9 13.05 1.88 12.17
N PRO A 10 12.34 2.44 13.16
CA PRO A 10 12.07 1.72 14.40
C PRO A 10 11.19 0.50 14.12
N ILE A 11 11.59 -0.65 14.68
CA ILE A 11 10.74 -1.84 14.73
C ILE A 11 9.56 -1.54 15.66
N PRO A 12 8.30 -1.85 15.27
CA PRO A 12 7.14 -1.64 16.11
C PRO A 12 7.25 -2.38 17.46
N PRO A 13 6.61 -1.90 18.52
CA PRO A 13 6.65 -2.54 19.82
C PRO A 13 6.15 -3.99 19.74
N CYS A 14 6.86 -4.90 20.41
CA CYS A 14 6.48 -6.31 20.47
C CYS A 14 5.12 -6.46 21.17
N PRO A 15 4.13 -7.15 20.55
CA PRO A 15 2.86 -7.47 21.19
C PRO A 15 3.03 -8.32 22.45
N GLU A 16 2.06 -8.24 23.37
CA GLU A 16 2.03 -9.10 24.55
C GLU A 16 1.95 -10.58 24.16
N GLY A 17 2.64 -11.43 24.93
CA GLY A 17 2.68 -12.88 24.69
C GLY A 17 3.64 -13.32 23.58
N ILE A 18 4.29 -12.39 22.86
CA ILE A 18 5.33 -12.71 21.88
C ILE A 18 6.72 -12.54 22.50
N ASN A 19 7.65 -13.43 22.14
CA ASN A 19 9.04 -13.29 22.55
C ASN A 19 9.70 -12.09 21.86
N SER A 20 10.20 -11.14 22.66
CA SER A 20 10.78 -9.90 22.13
C SER A 20 11.98 -10.11 21.21
N LYS A 21 12.81 -11.14 21.45
CA LYS A 21 13.99 -11.40 20.62
C LYS A 21 13.58 -11.93 19.25
N SER A 22 12.64 -12.88 19.21
CA SER A 22 12.13 -13.41 17.93
C SER A 22 11.39 -12.33 17.13
N TRP A 23 10.66 -11.44 17.82
CA TRP A 23 10.00 -10.29 17.17
C TRP A 23 11.01 -9.39 16.47
N THR A 24 12.05 -8.95 17.17
CA THR A 24 13.11 -8.11 16.57
C THR A 24 13.81 -8.82 15.42
N GLN A 25 14.19 -10.09 15.60
CA GLN A 25 14.89 -10.87 14.57
C GLN A 25 14.05 -11.03 13.30
N ALA A 26 12.73 -11.25 13.43
CA ALA A 26 11.84 -11.36 12.29
C ALA A 26 11.86 -10.10 11.39
N PHE A 27 11.93 -8.91 11.98
CA PHE A 27 12.08 -7.67 11.21
C PHE A 27 13.49 -7.51 10.62
N GLU A 28 14.55 -7.82 11.37
CA GLU A 28 15.93 -7.70 10.88
C GLU A 28 16.22 -8.61 9.67
N GLU A 29 15.58 -9.78 9.62
CA GLU A 29 15.70 -10.77 8.55
C GLU A 29 14.59 -10.66 7.50
N ALA A 30 13.67 -9.69 7.63
CA ALA A 30 12.54 -9.55 6.73
C ALA A 30 12.96 -9.18 5.31
N THR A 31 12.38 -9.89 4.34
CA THR A 31 12.44 -9.53 2.91
C THR A 31 11.31 -8.55 2.59
N VAL A 32 11.67 -7.38 2.08
CA VAL A 32 10.73 -6.30 1.77
C VAL A 32 10.56 -6.18 0.25
N TYR A 33 9.34 -6.38 -0.22
CA TYR A 33 8.98 -6.17 -1.63
C TYR A 33 8.42 -4.76 -1.82
N LEU A 34 9.23 -3.87 -2.39
CA LEU A 34 8.79 -2.53 -2.76
C LEU A 34 8.18 -2.56 -4.17
N ILE A 35 6.88 -2.29 -4.24
CA ILE A 35 6.10 -2.26 -5.47
C ILE A 35 5.79 -0.80 -5.79
N GLY A 36 6.31 -0.30 -6.91
CA GLY A 36 5.90 1.01 -7.43
C GLY A 36 4.59 0.87 -8.21
N THR A 37 3.58 1.67 -7.89
CA THR A 37 2.30 1.65 -8.60
C THR A 37 2.14 2.91 -9.45
N ALA A 38 1.64 2.75 -10.68
CA ALA A 38 1.11 3.88 -11.44
C ALA A 38 -0.35 4.17 -11.03
N HIS A 39 -0.79 5.41 -11.23
CA HIS A 39 -2.09 5.87 -10.75
C HIS A 39 -3.25 5.10 -11.41
N PHE A 40 -3.95 4.29 -10.60
CA PHE A 40 -5.16 3.51 -10.94
C PHE A 40 -5.10 2.68 -12.24
N SER A 41 -3.91 2.34 -12.77
CA SER A 41 -3.83 1.45 -13.92
C SER A 41 -4.13 0.02 -13.50
N ARG A 42 -4.86 -0.72 -14.35
CA ARG A 42 -5.16 -2.13 -14.12
C ARG A 42 -3.89 -2.97 -14.02
N GLU A 43 -2.89 -2.65 -14.84
CA GLU A 43 -1.58 -3.30 -14.81
C GLU A 43 -0.90 -3.15 -13.44
N SER A 44 -0.91 -1.96 -12.85
CA SER A 44 -0.35 -1.77 -11.50
C SER A 44 -1.14 -2.50 -10.41
N GLN A 45 -2.47 -2.65 -10.56
CA GLN A 45 -3.28 -3.44 -9.64
C GLN A 45 -2.97 -4.93 -9.76
N ASP A 46 -2.82 -5.43 -10.99
CA ASP A 46 -2.47 -6.83 -11.27
C ASP A 46 -1.07 -7.17 -10.73
N ASP A 47 -0.11 -6.26 -10.85
CA ASP A 47 1.25 -6.45 -10.30
C ASP A 47 1.25 -6.57 -8.77
N VAL A 48 0.46 -5.73 -8.09
CA VAL A 48 0.26 -5.83 -6.64
C VAL A 48 -0.38 -7.18 -6.29
N MET A 49 -1.45 -7.56 -6.99
CA MET A 49 -2.17 -8.82 -6.75
C MET A 49 -1.25 -10.04 -6.92
N LYS A 50 -0.49 -10.08 -8.03
CA LYS A 50 0.45 -11.17 -8.31
C LYS A 50 1.54 -11.25 -7.26
N THR A 51 2.10 -10.10 -6.85
CA THR A 51 3.17 -10.07 -5.85
C THR A 51 2.67 -10.61 -4.52
N ILE A 52 1.53 -10.10 -4.01
CA ILE A 52 0.96 -10.58 -2.75
C ILE A 52 0.62 -12.07 -2.82
N THR A 53 0.01 -12.51 -3.92
CA THR A 53 -0.36 -13.93 -4.08
C THR A 53 0.88 -14.83 -4.08
N ALA A 54 1.95 -14.42 -4.76
CA ALA A 54 3.17 -15.21 -4.88
C ALA A 54 4.04 -15.20 -3.61
N THR A 55 4.06 -14.09 -2.86
CA THR A 55 4.97 -13.94 -1.71
C THR A 55 4.30 -14.21 -0.36
N GLN A 56 2.97 -14.19 -0.27
CA GLN A 56 2.20 -14.40 0.96
C GLN A 56 2.80 -13.63 2.16
N PRO A 57 2.89 -12.29 2.10
CA PRO A 57 3.60 -11.52 3.11
C PRO A 57 2.87 -11.51 4.46
N ASP A 58 3.62 -11.54 5.55
CA ASP A 58 3.07 -11.38 6.91
C ASP A 58 2.54 -9.97 7.18
N LEU A 59 3.06 -8.97 6.46
CA LEU A 59 2.69 -7.56 6.60
C LEU A 59 2.59 -6.87 5.24
N VAL A 60 1.54 -6.06 5.07
CA VAL A 60 1.39 -5.16 3.93
C VAL A 60 1.39 -3.72 4.43
N MET A 61 2.29 -2.90 3.90
CA MET A 61 2.35 -1.47 4.14
C MET A 61 1.93 -0.72 2.88
N VAL A 62 1.00 0.23 3.01
CA VAL A 62 0.53 1.06 1.91
C VAL A 62 0.97 2.50 2.15
N GLU A 63 1.65 3.10 1.19
CA GLU A 63 1.91 4.54 1.18
C GLU A 63 0.69 5.25 0.59
N LEU A 64 0.15 6.19 1.35
CA LEU A 64 -0.98 7.02 0.94
C LEU A 64 -0.66 8.46 1.26
N CYS A 65 -0.94 9.36 0.33
CA CYS A 65 -0.91 10.78 0.62
C CYS A 65 -1.98 11.13 1.68
N PRO A 66 -1.80 12.22 2.47
CA PRO A 66 -2.70 12.54 3.58
C PRO A 66 -4.18 12.61 3.22
N SER A 67 -4.50 13.10 2.02
CA SER A 67 -5.89 13.19 1.52
C SER A 67 -6.55 11.85 1.24
N ARG A 68 -5.77 10.75 1.20
CA ARG A 68 -6.27 9.40 0.92
C ARG A 68 -6.24 8.48 2.13
N ILE A 69 -5.77 8.94 3.29
CA ILE A 69 -5.73 8.09 4.50
C ILE A 69 -7.14 7.61 4.88
N SER A 70 -8.16 8.44 4.67
CA SER A 70 -9.56 8.11 4.94
C SER A 70 -10.08 6.89 4.17
N ILE A 71 -9.42 6.52 3.06
CA ILE A 71 -9.75 5.32 2.28
C ILE A 71 -9.61 4.04 3.13
N LEU A 72 -8.73 4.01 4.13
CA LEU A 72 -8.53 2.83 4.97
C LEU A 72 -9.68 2.57 5.96
N SER A 73 -10.54 3.58 6.19
CA SER A 73 -11.65 3.52 7.14
C SER A 73 -13.03 3.65 6.48
N MET A 74 -13.08 3.70 5.15
CA MET A 74 -14.32 3.74 4.37
C MET A 74 -14.88 2.34 4.14
N ASP A 75 -16.20 2.23 4.08
CA ASP A 75 -16.86 1.02 3.57
C ASP A 75 -16.69 0.90 2.06
N GLU A 76 -16.79 -0.34 1.55
CA GLU A 76 -16.55 -0.68 0.14
C GLU A 76 -17.41 0.15 -0.84
N GLN A 77 -18.65 0.51 -0.48
CA GLN A 77 -19.50 1.30 -1.38
C GLN A 77 -18.99 2.73 -1.49
N THR A 78 -18.63 3.34 -0.35
CA THR A 78 -18.04 4.68 -0.32
C THR A 78 -16.71 4.71 -1.07
N LEU A 79 -15.88 3.68 -0.93
CA LEU A 79 -14.62 3.51 -1.65
C LEU A 79 -14.79 3.51 -3.17
N LEU A 80 -15.71 2.69 -3.67
CA LEU A 80 -15.99 2.58 -5.10
C LEU A 80 -16.51 3.90 -5.68
N LYS A 81 -17.33 4.62 -4.90
CA LYS A 81 -17.84 5.93 -5.30
C LYS A 81 -16.71 6.97 -5.42
N GLU A 82 -15.85 7.09 -4.40
CA GLU A 82 -14.73 8.04 -4.44
C GLU A 82 -13.75 7.73 -5.57
N ALA A 83 -13.45 6.45 -5.82
CA ALA A 83 -12.60 6.04 -6.94
C ALA A 83 -13.19 6.46 -8.31
N SER A 84 -14.51 6.33 -8.46
CA SER A 84 -15.24 6.71 -9.67
C SER A 84 -15.32 8.23 -9.86
N ASP A 85 -15.56 8.98 -8.78
CA ASP A 85 -15.64 10.43 -8.80
C ASP A 85 -14.27 11.06 -9.13
N LEU A 86 -13.19 10.51 -8.59
CA LEU A 86 -11.81 10.90 -8.94
C LEU A 86 -11.52 10.69 -10.44
N ASN A 87 -12.01 9.60 -11.01
CA ASN A 87 -11.83 9.32 -12.44
C ASN A 87 -12.59 10.35 -13.30
N THR A 88 -13.82 10.66 -12.93
CA THR A 88 -14.66 11.64 -13.64
C THR A 88 -14.09 13.06 -13.56
N GLN A 89 -13.62 13.47 -12.37
CA GLN A 89 -12.94 14.75 -12.16
C GLN A 89 -11.69 14.88 -13.03
N LYS A 90 -10.88 13.81 -13.14
CA LYS A 90 -9.69 13.79 -13.99
C LYS A 90 -10.04 13.95 -15.46
N ILE A 91 -11.02 13.19 -15.96
CA ILE A 91 -11.50 13.30 -17.35
C ILE A 91 -11.95 14.74 -17.64
N LEU A 92 -12.76 15.33 -16.76
CA LEU A 92 -13.23 16.71 -16.92
C LEU A 92 -12.09 17.74 -16.89
N THR A 93 -11.09 17.53 -16.02
CA THR A 93 -9.92 18.42 -15.95
C THR A 93 -9.09 18.33 -17.23
N THR A 94 -8.87 17.13 -17.76
CA THR A 94 -8.19 16.92 -19.04
C THR A 94 -8.94 17.57 -20.20
N ILE A 95 -10.27 17.47 -20.24
CA ILE A 95 -11.08 18.15 -21.27
C ILE A 95 -10.93 19.67 -21.14
N LYS A 96 -10.98 20.23 -19.94
CA LYS A 96 -10.83 21.68 -19.70
C LYS A 96 -9.45 22.23 -20.06
N GLN A 97 -8.42 21.39 -20.16
CA GLN A 97 -7.06 21.81 -20.54
C GLN A 97 -6.80 21.74 -22.05
N VAL A 98 -7.72 21.14 -22.83
CA VAL A 98 -7.59 20.94 -24.29
C VAL A 98 -8.57 21.85 -25.06
N VAL A 99 -9.39 22.64 -24.37
CA VAL A 99 -10.29 23.66 -24.94
C VAL A 99 -9.85 25.05 -24.51
#